data_AF-A0A5D6W9Z9-F1
#
_entry.id   AF-A0A5D6W9Z9-F1
#
_cell.length_a   1.000
_cell.length_b   1.000
_cell.length_c   1.000
_cell.angle_alpha   90.00
_cell.angle_beta   90.00
_cell.angle_gamma   90.00
#
_symmetry.space_group_name_H-M   'P 1'
#
loop_
_entity.id
_entity.type
_entity.pdbx_description
1 polymer ?
#
loop_
_entity_poly.entity_id
_entity_poly.type
_entity_poly.pdbx_seq_one_letter_code
_entity_poly.pdbx_strand_id
1 'polypeptide(L)'
;MGCSAIGGLLWANSQNRLAQQDAIAEEAEKEPGVESDAYILAKGDYSNLEELLTDVDKPVYDRYTLKQRQEKGLPTMLPPLAVYNKEKVAYLTFDDGPDNKNTLAILDILKANGIHGTFYVTGKMCEENPEVLKRIFNEGHAIGNHSYDHDYKRLYQSKDSFLAEMQQTDDIIFNILGVRPFIIRAPGGTVGMFSADFYPALTEAGYVEHDWNVSSEDATPKRPNAARQIKFVDGMTKGDLKDNMALVLMHCCGGKEETVKALQGIIDVLKAKGYRFGVVTPITPQPW
;
A
#
# COMPACT_ATOMS: atom_id res chain seq x y z
N MET A 1 43.58 -38.76 7.23
CA MET A 1 42.13 -38.94 7.41
C MET A 1 41.57 -37.62 7.91
N GLY A 2 40.84 -36.90 7.06
CA GLY A 2 40.36 -35.58 7.44
C GLY A 2 39.63 -34.93 6.28
N CYS A 3 38.36 -35.26 6.13
CA CYS A 3 37.40 -34.45 5.38
C CYS A 3 35.99 -34.88 5.76
N SER A 4 35.06 -33.93 5.72
CA SER A 4 33.61 -34.09 5.90
C SER A 4 33.06 -33.95 7.32
N ALA A 5 32.78 -32.71 7.72
CA ALA A 5 31.78 -32.41 8.75
C ALA A 5 31.02 -31.08 8.50
N ILE A 6 31.52 -30.21 7.61
CA ILE A 6 30.95 -28.86 7.40
C ILE A 6 29.82 -28.85 6.36
N GLY A 7 29.77 -29.84 5.45
CA GLY A 7 28.72 -29.91 4.42
C GLY A 7 27.34 -30.34 4.93
N GLY A 8 27.26 -31.07 6.05
CA GLY A 8 26.00 -31.63 6.57
C GLY A 8 25.09 -30.59 7.23
N LEU A 9 25.65 -29.61 7.94
CA LEU A 9 24.84 -28.58 8.65
C LEU A 9 24.21 -27.56 7.70
N LEU A 10 24.89 -27.20 6.62
CA LEU A 10 24.38 -26.25 5.63
C LEU A 10 23.24 -26.84 4.81
N TRP A 11 23.30 -28.14 4.51
CA TRP A 11 22.27 -28.87 3.77
C TRP A 11 21.03 -29.16 4.62
N ALA A 12 21.22 -29.50 5.91
CA ALA A 12 20.11 -29.69 6.84
C ALA A 12 19.32 -28.39 7.09
N ASN A 13 20.02 -27.24 7.17
CA ASN A 13 19.38 -25.92 7.33
C ASN A 13 18.68 -25.41 6.06
N SER A 14 19.08 -25.84 4.87
CA SER A 14 18.35 -25.52 3.63
C SER A 14 17.10 -26.39 3.48
N GLN A 15 17.18 -27.68 3.82
CA GLN A 15 16.02 -28.56 3.79
C GLN A 15 14.96 -28.19 4.84
N ASN A 16 15.38 -27.72 6.04
CA ASN A 16 14.43 -27.23 7.05
C ASN A 16 13.71 -25.94 6.61
N ARG A 17 14.40 -25.06 5.87
CA ARG A 17 13.78 -23.84 5.32
C ARG A 17 12.83 -24.14 4.16
N LEU A 18 13.21 -25.06 3.28
CA LEU A 18 12.35 -25.53 2.21
C LEU A 18 11.11 -26.22 2.79
N ALA A 19 11.27 -27.11 3.78
CA ALA A 19 10.14 -27.76 4.45
C ALA A 19 9.23 -26.78 5.21
N GLN A 20 9.78 -25.69 5.78
CA GLN A 20 8.97 -24.61 6.36
C GLN A 20 8.24 -23.79 5.30
N GLN A 21 8.88 -23.50 4.17
CA GLN A 21 8.24 -22.81 3.03
C GLN A 21 7.16 -23.68 2.38
N ASP A 22 7.41 -24.97 2.23
CA ASP A 22 6.47 -25.95 1.69
C ASP A 22 5.29 -26.17 2.64
N ALA A 23 5.52 -26.16 3.97
CA ALA A 23 4.45 -26.25 4.96
C ALA A 23 3.59 -24.96 5.02
N ILE A 24 4.20 -23.78 4.84
CA ILE A 24 3.47 -22.50 4.73
C ILE A 24 2.67 -22.46 3.42
N ALA A 25 3.22 -23.01 2.33
CA ALA A 25 2.53 -23.14 1.04
C ALA A 25 1.37 -24.16 1.10
N GLU A 26 1.55 -25.30 1.77
CA GLU A 26 0.48 -26.30 2.00
C GLU A 26 -0.61 -25.79 2.95
N GLU A 27 -0.30 -24.96 3.95
CA GLU A 27 -1.32 -24.29 4.76
C GLU A 27 -2.07 -23.20 3.98
N ALA A 28 -1.42 -22.52 3.03
CA ALA A 28 -2.06 -21.55 2.14
C ALA A 28 -3.02 -22.19 1.10
N GLU A 29 -2.87 -23.49 0.83
CA GLU A 29 -3.73 -24.30 -0.06
C GLU A 29 -4.95 -24.91 0.65
N LYS A 30 -5.07 -24.82 1.98
CA LYS A 30 -6.31 -25.20 2.69
C LYS A 30 -7.31 -24.05 2.65
N GLU A 31 -8.35 -24.13 1.80
CA GLU A 31 -9.50 -23.22 1.88
C GLU A 31 -10.15 -23.33 3.27
N PRO A 32 -10.25 -22.19 3.97
CA PRO A 32 -11.42 -21.34 3.82
C PRO A 32 -11.05 -19.94 3.34
N GLY A 33 -11.92 -19.36 2.52
CA GLY A 33 -12.02 -17.90 2.46
C GLY A 33 -12.37 -17.39 3.84
N VAL A 34 -11.36 -17.00 4.62
CA VAL A 34 -11.59 -16.18 5.80
C VAL A 34 -11.68 -14.76 5.25
N GLU A 35 -12.90 -14.32 4.95
CA GLU A 35 -13.19 -12.90 5.12
C GLU A 35 -12.70 -12.54 6.51
N SER A 36 -11.58 -11.84 6.57
CA SER A 36 -11.19 -11.19 7.80
C SER A 36 -12.15 -10.02 7.96
N ASP A 37 -12.66 -9.80 9.17
CA ASP A 37 -13.33 -8.53 9.46
C ASP A 37 -12.43 -7.32 9.12
N ALA A 38 -11.11 -7.53 9.07
CA ALA A 38 -10.12 -6.50 8.77
C ALA A 38 -9.84 -6.28 7.27
N TYR A 39 -10.03 -7.24 6.36
CA TYR A 39 -9.69 -7.08 4.94
C TYR A 39 -10.40 -8.07 4.00
N ILE A 40 -10.53 -7.68 2.73
CA ILE A 40 -11.06 -8.52 1.66
C ILE A 40 -9.90 -9.25 0.98
N LEU A 41 -10.07 -10.55 0.76
CA LEU A 41 -9.08 -11.38 0.09
C LEU A 41 -9.64 -11.87 -1.25
N ALA A 42 -8.99 -11.48 -2.34
CA ALA A 42 -9.47 -11.77 -3.69
C ALA A 42 -9.39 -13.27 -4.00
N LYS A 43 -10.45 -13.83 -4.59
CA LYS A 43 -10.43 -15.18 -5.18
C LYS A 43 -9.47 -15.22 -6.36
N GLY A 44 -9.01 -16.42 -6.72
CA GLY A 44 -8.09 -16.61 -7.84
C GLY A 44 -8.63 -16.03 -9.16
N ASP A 45 -9.93 -16.10 -9.38
CA ASP A 45 -10.62 -15.59 -10.57
C ASP A 45 -11.20 -14.17 -10.39
N TYR A 46 -10.94 -13.51 -9.25
CA TYR A 46 -11.51 -12.21 -8.87
C TYR A 46 -13.05 -12.14 -8.77
N SER A 47 -13.76 -13.27 -8.82
CA SER A 47 -15.23 -13.31 -8.88
C SER A 47 -15.92 -12.69 -7.66
N ASN A 48 -15.25 -12.60 -6.52
CA ASN A 48 -15.79 -12.02 -5.29
C ASN A 48 -15.59 -10.49 -5.19
N LEU A 49 -14.79 -9.87 -6.06
CA LEU A 49 -14.46 -8.45 -5.89
C LEU A 49 -15.66 -7.53 -6.09
N GLU A 50 -16.49 -7.78 -7.09
CA GLU A 50 -17.67 -6.94 -7.35
C GLU A 50 -18.69 -6.96 -6.20
N GLU A 51 -18.85 -8.11 -5.55
CA GLU A 51 -19.78 -8.29 -4.42
C GLU A 51 -19.22 -7.73 -3.11
N LEU A 52 -17.93 -7.98 -2.82
CA LEU A 52 -17.34 -7.64 -1.53
C LEU A 52 -16.78 -6.22 -1.48
N LEU A 53 -16.25 -5.71 -2.59
CA LEU A 53 -15.63 -4.39 -2.66
C LEU A 53 -16.70 -3.32 -2.99
N THR A 54 -17.52 -3.03 -2.00
CA THR A 54 -18.69 -2.12 -2.15
C THR A 54 -18.60 -0.84 -1.32
N ASP A 55 -17.59 -0.77 -0.43
CA ASP A 55 -17.25 0.36 0.43
C ASP A 55 -15.72 0.42 0.60
N VAL A 56 -15.23 1.39 1.35
CA VAL A 56 -13.83 1.81 1.42
C VAL A 56 -13.26 1.71 2.84
N ASP A 57 -13.92 0.96 3.71
CA ASP A 57 -13.49 0.76 5.11
C ASP A 57 -12.47 -0.37 5.25
N LYS A 58 -12.46 -1.31 4.29
CA LYS A 58 -11.60 -2.49 4.30
C LYS A 58 -10.61 -2.47 3.14
N PRO A 59 -9.31 -2.71 3.40
CA PRO A 59 -8.36 -2.96 2.35
C PRO A 59 -8.67 -4.27 1.63
N VAL A 60 -8.18 -4.38 0.39
CA VAL A 60 -8.32 -5.56 -0.44
C VAL A 60 -6.96 -6.02 -0.93
N TYR A 61 -6.72 -7.32 -0.86
CA TYR A 61 -5.46 -7.93 -1.23
C TYR A 61 -5.62 -9.15 -2.12
N ASP A 62 -4.55 -9.44 -2.84
CA ASP A 62 -4.40 -10.64 -3.65
C ASP A 62 -3.77 -11.76 -2.83
N ARG A 63 -4.26 -13.00 -2.99
CA ARG A 63 -3.68 -14.20 -2.38
C ARG A 63 -2.42 -14.68 -3.08
N TYR A 64 -2.15 -14.16 -4.26
CA TYR A 64 -1.08 -14.63 -5.12
C TYR A 64 -0.18 -13.46 -5.50
N THR A 65 1.12 -13.73 -5.61
CA THR A 65 2.02 -12.82 -6.32
C THR A 65 1.67 -12.82 -7.81
N LEU A 66 2.09 -11.78 -8.54
CA LEU A 66 1.86 -11.72 -9.99
C LEU A 66 2.46 -12.94 -10.72
N LYS A 67 3.65 -13.40 -10.30
CA LYS A 67 4.29 -14.60 -10.82
C LYS A 67 3.46 -15.85 -10.57
N GLN A 68 2.96 -16.04 -9.34
CA GLN A 68 2.11 -17.18 -9.02
C GLN A 68 0.82 -17.20 -9.85
N ARG A 69 0.21 -16.04 -10.14
CA ARG A 69 -0.94 -15.95 -11.03
C ARG A 69 -0.62 -16.43 -12.43
N GLN A 70 0.49 -15.95 -13.00
CA GLN A 70 0.94 -16.32 -14.34
C GLN A 70 1.21 -17.83 -14.43
N GLU A 71 1.90 -18.41 -13.46
CA GLU A 71 2.21 -19.85 -13.41
C GLU A 71 0.95 -20.72 -13.28
N LYS A 72 -0.07 -20.23 -12.55
CA LYS A 72 -1.36 -20.91 -12.39
C LYS A 72 -2.36 -20.63 -13.52
N GLY A 73 -2.02 -19.78 -14.49
CA GLY A 73 -2.94 -19.37 -15.56
C GLY A 73 -4.15 -18.56 -15.05
N LEU A 74 -4.02 -17.88 -13.91
CA LEU A 74 -5.05 -17.02 -13.33
C LEU A 74 -5.04 -15.63 -14.00
N PRO A 75 -6.17 -14.90 -14.00
CA PRO A 75 -6.22 -13.54 -14.53
C PRO A 75 -5.26 -12.63 -13.76
N THR A 76 -4.49 -11.81 -14.48
CA THR A 76 -3.64 -10.78 -13.87
C THR A 76 -4.37 -9.44 -13.80
N MET A 77 -5.12 -9.09 -14.84
CA MET A 77 -5.95 -7.89 -14.90
C MET A 77 -7.15 -8.01 -13.98
N LEU A 78 -7.41 -6.94 -13.20
CA LEU A 78 -8.65 -6.80 -12.46
C LEU A 78 -9.84 -6.69 -13.44
N PRO A 79 -11.02 -7.24 -13.08
CA PRO A 79 -12.23 -6.98 -13.83
C PRO A 79 -12.59 -5.48 -13.75
N PRO A 80 -13.47 -4.98 -14.62
CA PRO A 80 -14.06 -3.66 -14.44
C PRO A 80 -14.75 -3.57 -13.07
N LEU A 81 -14.37 -2.59 -12.25
CA LEU A 81 -14.96 -2.35 -10.94
C LEU A 81 -15.62 -0.96 -10.92
N ALA A 82 -16.79 -0.87 -10.31
CA ALA A 82 -17.48 0.41 -10.15
C ALA A 82 -16.78 1.27 -9.08
N VAL A 83 -16.46 2.52 -9.42
CA VAL A 83 -15.83 3.44 -8.47
C VAL A 83 -16.79 3.83 -7.34
N TYR A 84 -16.24 4.03 -6.14
CA TYR A 84 -16.99 4.47 -4.97
C TYR A 84 -17.13 6.00 -4.93
N ASN A 85 -18.35 6.52 -5.10
CA ASN A 85 -18.64 7.96 -5.07
C ASN A 85 -19.92 8.34 -4.31
N LYS A 86 -20.36 7.48 -3.38
CA LYS A 86 -21.65 7.63 -2.68
C LYS A 86 -21.62 8.65 -1.55
N GLU A 87 -20.45 8.85 -0.93
CA GLU A 87 -20.29 9.64 0.29
C GLU A 87 -19.04 10.51 0.25
N LYS A 88 -18.95 11.45 1.19
CA LYS A 88 -17.80 12.33 1.34
C LYS A 88 -16.70 11.65 2.17
N VAL A 89 -15.65 11.18 1.50
CA VAL A 89 -14.60 10.34 2.12
C VAL A 89 -13.23 11.01 2.03
N ALA A 90 -12.51 10.99 3.15
CA ALA A 90 -11.10 11.33 3.21
C ALA A 90 -10.25 10.07 3.34
N TYR A 91 -9.23 9.97 2.50
CA TYR A 91 -8.24 8.91 2.49
C TYR A 91 -6.92 9.51 2.94
N LEU A 92 -6.50 9.17 4.16
CA LEU A 92 -5.20 9.58 4.69
C LEU A 92 -4.15 8.62 4.16
N THR A 93 -3.21 9.13 3.36
CA THR A 93 -2.18 8.32 2.72
C THR A 93 -0.79 8.73 3.15
N PHE A 94 0.09 7.76 3.36
CA PHE A 94 1.43 7.95 3.90
C PHE A 94 2.45 7.21 3.04
N ASP A 95 3.37 7.96 2.44
CA ASP A 95 4.39 7.40 1.54
C ASP A 95 5.72 7.19 2.28
N ASP A 96 6.64 6.47 1.62
CA ASP A 96 8.04 6.21 1.99
C ASP A 96 8.30 5.36 3.25
N GLY A 97 7.26 4.84 3.88
CA GLY A 97 7.37 3.95 5.04
C GLY A 97 7.62 2.48 4.67
N PRO A 98 7.56 1.58 5.66
CA PRO A 98 7.41 1.85 7.09
C PRO A 98 8.74 2.14 7.78
N ASP A 99 8.75 3.05 8.77
CA ASP A 99 9.88 3.25 9.69
C ASP A 99 9.52 2.82 11.13
N ASN A 100 10.51 2.71 12.00
CA ASN A 100 10.30 2.31 13.40
C ASN A 100 9.97 3.47 14.35
N LYS A 101 9.58 4.65 13.85
CA LYS A 101 9.33 5.84 14.67
C LYS A 101 8.09 6.62 14.24
N ASN A 102 8.15 7.27 13.08
CA ASN A 102 7.06 8.13 12.60
C ASN A 102 5.86 7.27 12.19
N THR A 103 6.08 6.12 11.54
CA THR A 103 5.02 5.18 11.16
C THR A 103 4.32 4.65 12.41
N LEU A 104 5.06 4.22 13.44
CA LEU A 104 4.46 3.75 14.70
C LEU A 104 3.62 4.82 15.39
N ALA A 105 4.10 6.06 15.45
CA ALA A 105 3.36 7.17 16.05
C ALA A 105 2.10 7.54 15.25
N ILE A 106 2.15 7.46 13.92
CA ILE A 106 0.99 7.65 13.05
C ILE A 106 -0.06 6.57 13.33
N LEU A 107 0.34 5.29 13.40
CA LEU A 107 -0.54 4.18 13.74
C LEU A 107 -1.26 4.40 15.08
N ASP A 108 -0.53 4.86 16.11
CA ASP A 108 -1.12 5.18 17.41
C ASP A 108 -2.19 6.28 17.32
N ILE A 109 -1.96 7.33 16.52
CA ILE A 109 -2.92 8.42 16.31
C ILE A 109 -4.16 7.93 15.54
N LEU A 110 -3.97 7.13 14.48
CA LEU A 110 -5.07 6.56 13.70
C LEU A 110 -5.96 5.67 14.58
N LYS A 111 -5.34 4.79 15.37
CA LYS A 111 -6.01 3.92 16.34
C LYS A 111 -6.78 4.71 17.40
N ALA A 112 -6.18 5.77 17.97
CA ALA A 112 -6.84 6.63 18.94
C ALA A 112 -8.08 7.35 18.38
N ASN A 113 -8.14 7.53 17.06
CA ASN A 113 -9.28 8.13 16.36
C ASN A 113 -10.29 7.10 15.83
N GLY A 114 -10.00 5.80 15.94
CA GLY A 114 -10.83 4.72 15.39
C GLY A 114 -10.94 4.77 13.87
N ILE A 115 -9.87 5.19 13.18
CA ILE A 115 -9.85 5.31 11.71
C ILE A 115 -8.68 4.53 11.13
N HIS A 116 -8.80 4.16 9.85
CA HIS A 116 -7.71 3.55 9.10
C HIS A 116 -7.09 4.54 8.10
N GLY A 117 -5.81 4.32 7.79
CA GLY A 117 -5.08 5.02 6.73
C GLY A 117 -4.56 4.05 5.67
N THR A 118 -3.91 4.60 4.65
CA THR A 118 -3.23 3.84 3.59
C THR A 118 -1.74 4.15 3.62
N PHE A 119 -0.90 3.12 3.59
CA PHE A 119 0.55 3.26 3.62
C PHE A 119 1.12 2.75 2.30
N TYR A 120 1.68 3.65 1.49
CA TYR A 120 2.42 3.30 0.29
C TYR A 120 3.87 3.04 0.69
N VAL A 121 4.21 1.76 0.81
CA VAL A 121 5.47 1.30 1.39
C VAL A 121 6.51 1.02 0.32
N THR A 122 7.78 1.28 0.67
CA THR A 122 8.90 0.89 -0.19
C THR A 122 9.43 -0.49 0.23
N GLY A 123 9.85 -1.30 -0.74
CA GLY A 123 10.36 -2.66 -0.46
C GLY A 123 11.54 -2.67 0.51
N LYS A 124 12.50 -1.75 0.33
CA LYS A 124 13.65 -1.58 1.22
C LYS A 124 13.23 -1.32 2.67
N MET A 125 12.26 -0.43 2.89
CA MET A 125 11.81 -0.11 4.24
C MET A 125 11.00 -1.26 4.86
N CYS A 126 10.32 -2.08 4.04
CA CYS A 126 9.65 -3.30 4.49
C CYS A 126 10.65 -4.35 5.00
N GLU A 127 11.79 -4.53 4.31
CA GLU A 127 12.86 -5.43 4.75
C GLU A 127 13.51 -4.96 6.05
N GLU A 128 13.70 -3.64 6.19
CA GLU A 128 14.29 -3.04 7.39
C GLU A 128 13.32 -3.08 8.60
N ASN A 129 12.01 -2.97 8.36
CA ASN A 129 11.00 -2.83 9.41
C ASN A 129 9.79 -3.79 9.25
N PRO A 130 10.01 -5.12 9.15
CA PRO A 130 8.93 -6.08 8.84
C PRO A 130 7.86 -6.14 9.93
N GLU A 131 8.22 -5.92 11.20
CA GLU A 131 7.26 -5.90 12.30
C GLU A 131 6.34 -4.67 12.26
N VAL A 132 6.83 -3.55 11.71
CA VAL A 132 5.99 -2.36 11.51
C VAL A 132 5.02 -2.61 10.35
N LEU A 133 5.47 -3.26 9.26
CA LEU A 133 4.58 -3.66 8.17
C LEU A 133 3.47 -4.60 8.65
N LYS A 134 3.80 -5.60 9.47
CA LYS A 134 2.79 -6.48 10.10
C LYS A 134 1.81 -5.71 10.96
N ARG A 135 2.27 -4.69 11.69
CA ARG A 135 1.40 -3.83 12.49
C ARG A 135 0.43 -3.04 11.61
N ILE A 136 0.89 -2.46 10.50
CA ILE A 136 0.02 -1.76 9.54
C ILE A 136 -1.11 -2.70 9.09
N PHE A 137 -0.75 -3.90 8.66
CA PHE A 137 -1.68 -4.92 8.19
C PHE A 137 -2.68 -5.36 9.28
N ASN A 138 -2.18 -5.72 10.47
CA ASN A 138 -2.99 -6.25 11.57
C ASN A 138 -3.95 -5.21 12.17
N GLU A 139 -3.65 -3.91 12.03
CA GLU A 139 -4.52 -2.81 12.48
C GLU A 139 -5.54 -2.38 11.40
N GLY A 140 -5.66 -3.11 10.28
CA GLY A 140 -6.72 -2.89 9.28
C GLY A 140 -6.45 -1.75 8.30
N HIS A 141 -5.20 -1.26 8.23
CA HIS A 141 -4.82 -0.23 7.28
C HIS A 141 -4.56 -0.83 5.89
N ALA A 142 -4.79 -0.05 4.84
CA ALA A 142 -4.37 -0.46 3.50
C ALA A 142 -2.85 -0.34 3.34
N ILE A 143 -2.29 -1.28 2.60
CA ILE A 143 -0.90 -1.25 2.16
C ILE A 143 -0.94 -1.11 0.64
N GLY A 144 -0.21 -0.13 0.13
CA GLY A 144 0.08 0.03 -1.29
C GLY A 144 1.58 -0.07 -1.54
N ASN A 145 1.94 -0.32 -2.79
CA ASN A 145 3.34 -0.42 -3.21
C ASN A 145 3.87 0.94 -3.71
N HIS A 146 5.08 1.31 -3.28
CA HIS A 146 5.73 2.57 -3.62
C HIS A 146 7.15 2.38 -4.18
N SER A 147 7.37 1.34 -5.00
CA SER A 147 8.68 0.92 -5.51
C SER A 147 9.60 0.29 -4.46
N TYR A 148 10.80 -0.11 -4.90
CA TYR A 148 11.73 -0.77 -4.00
C TYR A 148 12.47 0.22 -3.10
N ASP A 149 13.10 1.24 -3.68
CA ASP A 149 13.91 2.20 -2.90
C ASP A 149 13.80 3.65 -3.36
N HIS A 150 12.82 3.96 -4.22
CA HIS A 150 12.49 5.33 -4.63
C HIS A 150 13.62 6.03 -5.44
N ASP A 151 14.53 5.27 -6.09
CA ASP A 151 15.52 5.85 -7.02
C ASP A 151 14.92 6.10 -8.41
N TYR A 152 14.55 7.36 -8.68
CA TYR A 152 13.96 7.79 -9.94
C TYR A 152 14.79 7.43 -11.18
N LYS A 153 16.13 7.42 -11.07
CA LYS A 153 16.98 7.14 -12.23
C LYS A 153 16.92 5.69 -12.66
N ARG A 154 16.53 4.77 -11.78
CA ARG A 154 16.36 3.35 -12.09
C ARG A 154 14.89 3.04 -12.36
N LEU A 155 14.03 3.54 -11.49
CA LEU A 155 12.60 3.32 -11.55
C LEU A 155 11.98 3.76 -12.87
N TYR A 156 12.35 4.94 -13.37
CA TYR A 156 11.76 5.55 -14.57
C TYR A 156 12.59 5.35 -15.86
N GLN A 157 13.48 4.36 -15.91
CA GLN A 157 14.21 4.04 -17.15
C GLN A 157 13.29 3.49 -18.24
N SER A 158 12.29 2.70 -17.85
CA SER A 158 11.27 2.13 -18.72
C SER A 158 10.10 1.63 -17.87
N LYS A 159 8.96 1.35 -18.52
CA LYS A 159 7.84 0.66 -17.87
C LYS A 159 8.23 -0.70 -17.26
N ASP A 160 9.18 -1.41 -17.88
CA ASP A 160 9.62 -2.72 -17.40
C ASP A 160 10.49 -2.58 -16.14
N SER A 161 11.35 -1.56 -16.07
CA SER A 161 12.08 -1.22 -14.83
C SER A 161 11.13 -0.85 -13.71
N PHE A 162 10.09 -0.07 -14.01
CA PHE A 162 9.05 0.28 -13.03
C PHE A 162 8.33 -0.96 -12.51
N LEU A 163 7.85 -1.82 -13.42
CA LEU A 163 7.18 -3.07 -13.04
C LEU A 163 8.08 -4.03 -12.28
N ALA A 164 9.38 -4.08 -12.60
CA ALA A 164 10.33 -4.90 -11.87
C ALA A 164 10.46 -4.47 -10.39
N GLU A 165 10.54 -3.17 -10.11
CA GLU A 165 10.56 -2.67 -8.73
C GLU A 165 9.22 -2.87 -8.01
N MET A 166 8.09 -2.76 -8.72
CA MET A 166 6.78 -3.11 -8.14
C MET A 166 6.74 -4.59 -7.75
N GLN A 167 7.10 -5.49 -8.67
CA GLN A 167 7.09 -6.94 -8.41
C GLN A 167 8.06 -7.34 -7.30
N GLN A 168 9.25 -6.76 -7.27
CA GLN A 168 10.21 -6.99 -6.19
C GLN A 168 9.62 -6.61 -4.82
N THR A 169 8.96 -5.46 -4.74
CA THR A 169 8.34 -4.98 -3.50
C THR A 169 7.12 -5.82 -3.12
N ASP A 170 6.30 -6.23 -4.08
CA ASP A 170 5.19 -7.14 -3.84
C ASP A 170 5.65 -8.50 -3.31
N ASP A 171 6.74 -9.06 -3.85
CA ASP A 171 7.30 -10.32 -3.37
C ASP A 171 7.82 -10.19 -1.93
N ILE A 172 8.43 -9.05 -1.57
CA ILE A 172 8.84 -8.75 -0.19
C ILE A 172 7.61 -8.68 0.73
N ILE A 173 6.59 -7.92 0.35
CA ILE A 173 5.34 -7.78 1.13
C ILE A 173 4.67 -9.15 1.29
N PHE A 174 4.58 -9.93 0.22
CA PHE A 174 4.00 -11.27 0.21
C PHE A 174 4.76 -12.22 1.13
N ASN A 175 6.10 -12.20 1.11
CA ASN A 175 6.90 -13.03 1.99
C ASN A 175 6.73 -12.68 3.48
N ILE A 176 6.34 -11.44 3.81
CA ILE A 176 6.13 -10.99 5.19
C ILE A 176 4.68 -11.21 5.65
N LEU A 177 3.69 -10.99 4.77
CA LEU A 177 2.27 -10.92 5.12
C LEU A 177 1.42 -12.05 4.51
N GLY A 178 1.92 -12.77 3.50
CA GLY A 178 1.17 -13.78 2.75
C GLY A 178 0.15 -13.21 1.77
N VAL A 179 0.17 -11.90 1.52
CA VAL A 179 -0.74 -11.21 0.60
C VAL A 179 -0.02 -10.16 -0.23
N ARG A 180 -0.57 -9.82 -1.39
CA ARG A 180 -0.05 -8.79 -2.30
C ARG A 180 -1.03 -7.61 -2.41
N PRO A 181 -0.56 -6.35 -2.41
CA PRO A 181 -1.41 -5.19 -2.64
C PRO A 181 -1.79 -5.03 -4.12
N PHE A 182 -2.98 -4.50 -4.40
CA PHE A 182 -3.39 -4.10 -5.75
C PHE A 182 -3.04 -2.64 -6.09
N ILE A 183 -2.99 -1.79 -5.07
CA ILE A 183 -2.80 -0.37 -5.24
C ILE A 183 -1.32 -0.02 -5.21
N ILE A 184 -0.92 0.89 -6.08
CA ILE A 184 0.40 1.49 -6.10
C ILE A 184 0.29 3.01 -6.10
N ARG A 185 1.39 3.67 -5.75
CA ARG A 185 1.59 5.08 -6.04
C ARG A 185 2.94 5.27 -6.67
N ALA A 186 3.01 6.04 -7.75
CA ALA A 186 4.26 6.35 -8.39
C ALA A 186 5.11 7.30 -7.52
N PRO A 187 6.37 6.96 -7.19
CA PRO A 187 7.33 7.88 -6.56
C PRO A 187 7.45 9.22 -7.29
N GLY A 188 7.01 10.31 -6.65
CA GLY A 188 6.97 11.65 -7.25
C GLY A 188 5.72 11.97 -8.08
N GLY A 189 4.77 11.04 -8.12
CA GLY A 189 3.52 11.13 -8.88
C GLY A 189 3.68 10.85 -10.37
N THR A 190 2.57 10.64 -11.06
CA THR A 190 2.59 10.24 -12.48
C THR A 190 2.94 11.40 -13.43
N VAL A 191 2.56 12.64 -13.05
CA VAL A 191 2.69 13.82 -13.91
C VAL A 191 4.16 14.15 -14.19
N GLY A 192 4.55 14.04 -15.46
CA GLY A 192 5.92 14.29 -15.92
C GLY A 192 6.88 13.11 -15.74
N MET A 193 6.44 12.02 -15.10
CA MET A 193 7.22 10.78 -14.94
C MET A 193 6.72 9.67 -15.86
N PHE A 194 5.40 9.50 -15.99
CA PHE A 194 4.80 8.44 -16.80
C PHE A 194 4.66 8.87 -18.27
N SER A 195 5.11 8.01 -19.18
CA SER A 195 4.64 7.98 -20.57
C SER A 195 3.38 7.11 -20.72
N ALA A 196 2.68 7.23 -21.84
CA ALA A 196 1.37 6.58 -22.06
C ALA A 196 1.40 5.04 -21.95
N ASP A 197 2.55 4.42 -22.14
CA ASP A 197 2.78 2.98 -22.10
C ASP A 197 2.88 2.39 -20.67
N PHE A 198 3.03 3.23 -19.64
CA PHE A 198 3.02 2.78 -18.24
C PHE A 198 1.63 2.27 -17.84
N TYR A 199 0.56 2.99 -18.19
CA TYR A 199 -0.80 2.66 -17.75
C TYR A 199 -1.29 1.29 -18.23
N PRO A 200 -1.13 0.91 -19.53
CA PRO A 200 -1.47 -0.44 -19.98
C PRO A 200 -0.64 -1.51 -19.25
N ALA A 201 0.65 -1.26 -19.02
CA ALA A 201 1.53 -2.21 -18.37
C ALA A 201 1.13 -2.46 -16.90
N LEU A 202 0.73 -1.40 -16.19
CA LEU A 202 0.17 -1.50 -14.84
C LEU A 202 -1.15 -2.27 -14.83
N THR A 203 -2.04 -1.96 -15.78
CA THR A 203 -3.34 -2.62 -15.92
C THR A 203 -3.18 -4.11 -16.18
N GLU A 204 -2.30 -4.49 -17.12
CA GLU A 204 -1.95 -5.87 -17.48
C GLU A 204 -1.37 -6.65 -16.28
N ALA A 205 -0.66 -5.97 -15.39
CA ALA A 205 -0.11 -6.51 -14.15
C ALA A 205 -1.09 -6.46 -12.95
N GLY A 206 -2.32 -5.98 -13.16
CA GLY A 206 -3.36 -5.93 -12.13
C GLY A 206 -3.17 -4.84 -11.09
N TYR A 207 -2.38 -3.81 -11.38
CA TYR A 207 -2.19 -2.67 -10.49
C TYR A 207 -3.20 -1.56 -10.76
N VAL A 208 -3.59 -0.87 -9.69
CA VAL A 208 -4.28 0.42 -9.76
C VAL A 208 -3.38 1.49 -9.18
N GLU A 209 -3.05 2.48 -9.99
CA GLU A 209 -2.26 3.64 -9.56
C GLU A 209 -3.19 4.70 -8.96
N HIS A 210 -2.75 5.35 -7.88
CA HIS A 210 -3.44 6.50 -7.28
C HIS A 210 -2.45 7.61 -6.89
N ASP A 211 -2.54 8.77 -7.55
CA ASP A 211 -1.90 10.02 -7.10
C ASP A 211 -2.65 10.61 -5.87
N TRP A 212 -2.81 11.94 -5.80
CA TRP A 212 -3.49 12.66 -4.73
C TRP A 212 -4.12 13.96 -5.26
N ASN A 213 -5.18 14.46 -4.61
CA ASN A 213 -5.76 15.79 -4.89
C ASN A 213 -5.59 16.78 -3.74
N VAL A 214 -5.09 16.33 -2.59
CA VAL A 214 -4.80 17.17 -1.42
C VAL A 214 -3.37 16.91 -0.95
N SER A 215 -2.54 17.95 -0.88
CA SER A 215 -1.15 17.88 -0.43
C SER A 215 -1.00 18.53 0.95
N SER A 216 -0.33 17.85 1.88
CA SER A 216 0.12 18.44 3.15
C SER A 216 1.36 19.34 2.98
N GLU A 217 2.02 19.28 1.81
CA GLU A 217 3.28 19.94 1.48
C GLU A 217 4.48 19.51 2.36
N ASP A 218 4.37 18.41 3.10
CA ASP A 218 5.38 17.91 4.05
C ASP A 218 6.68 17.41 3.38
N ALA A 219 6.66 17.12 2.08
CA ALA A 219 7.83 16.81 1.25
C ALA A 219 8.41 17.99 0.49
N THR A 220 7.86 19.19 0.65
CA THR A 220 8.43 20.35 -0.04
C THR A 220 9.79 20.76 0.55
N PRO A 221 10.66 21.42 -0.25
CA PRO A 221 11.93 21.96 0.24
C PRO A 221 11.77 22.94 1.41
N LYS A 222 10.58 23.55 1.56
CA LYS A 222 10.28 24.48 2.65
C LYS A 222 10.08 23.81 4.01
N ARG A 223 9.86 22.48 4.04
CA ARG A 223 9.66 21.67 5.25
C ARG A 223 8.69 22.34 6.24
N PRO A 224 7.40 22.52 5.85
CA PRO A 224 6.44 23.21 6.69
C PRO A 224 6.25 22.48 8.03
N ASN A 225 6.12 23.27 9.10
CA ASN A 225 5.75 22.75 10.41
C ASN A 225 4.29 22.27 10.44
N ALA A 226 3.93 21.59 11.52
CA ALA A 226 2.61 20.97 11.69
C ALA A 226 1.44 21.93 11.44
N ALA A 227 1.47 23.12 12.04
CA ALA A 227 0.42 24.13 11.88
C ALA A 227 0.24 24.55 10.42
N ARG A 228 1.33 24.61 9.65
CA ARG A 228 1.28 24.96 8.24
C ARG A 228 0.75 23.82 7.38
N GLN A 229 1.11 22.57 7.67
CA GLN A 229 0.56 21.39 7.00
C GLN A 229 -0.97 21.29 7.19
N ILE A 230 -1.45 21.46 8.43
CA ILE A 230 -2.88 21.50 8.74
C ILE A 230 -3.60 22.57 7.91
N LYS A 231 -3.00 23.77 7.78
CA LYS A 231 -3.56 24.87 6.99
C LYS A 231 -3.62 24.56 5.49
N PHE A 232 -2.64 23.83 4.95
CA PHE A 232 -2.67 23.43 3.53
C PHE A 232 -3.82 22.47 3.27
N VAL A 233 -3.96 21.42 4.09
CA VAL A 233 -5.07 20.47 3.99
C VAL A 233 -6.43 21.15 4.19
N ASP A 234 -6.57 22.02 5.19
CA ASP A 234 -7.80 22.81 5.38
C ASP A 234 -8.13 23.63 4.13
N GLY A 235 -7.13 24.34 3.58
CA GLY A 235 -7.29 25.19 2.41
C GLY A 235 -7.74 24.44 1.16
N MET A 236 -7.11 23.30 0.88
CA MET A 236 -7.42 22.48 -0.31
C MET A 236 -8.76 21.75 -0.17
N THR A 237 -9.29 21.59 1.04
CA THR A 237 -10.58 20.94 1.30
C THR A 237 -11.71 21.94 1.59
N LYS A 238 -11.58 23.22 1.22
CA LYS A 238 -12.65 24.23 1.39
C LYS A 238 -13.78 24.13 0.38
N GLY A 239 -13.46 23.71 -0.85
CA GLY A 239 -14.43 23.55 -1.92
C GLY A 239 -14.90 22.10 -2.06
N ASP A 240 -15.84 21.90 -2.98
CA ASP A 240 -16.25 20.56 -3.39
C ASP A 240 -15.13 19.94 -4.23
N LEU A 241 -14.54 18.88 -3.69
CA LEU A 241 -13.60 18.06 -4.44
C LEU A 241 -14.36 17.11 -5.36
N LYS A 242 -13.72 16.73 -6.46
CA LYS A 242 -14.27 15.73 -7.39
C LYS A 242 -14.63 14.45 -6.61
N ASP A 243 -15.80 13.89 -6.94
CA ASP A 243 -16.35 12.68 -6.31
C ASP A 243 -16.47 12.76 -4.76
N ASN A 244 -16.52 13.97 -4.21
CA ASN A 244 -16.53 14.25 -2.77
C ASN A 244 -15.35 13.60 -2.00
N MET A 245 -14.24 13.38 -2.69
CA MET A 245 -13.09 12.65 -2.18
C MET A 245 -11.91 13.58 -1.86
N ALA A 246 -11.34 13.44 -0.67
CA ALA A 246 -10.03 13.99 -0.32
C ALA A 246 -8.99 12.87 -0.21
N LEU A 247 -8.11 12.74 -1.20
CA LEU A 247 -6.97 11.81 -1.17
C LEU A 247 -5.74 12.61 -0.74
N VAL A 248 -5.37 12.47 0.54
CA VAL A 248 -4.41 13.35 1.22
C VAL A 248 -3.01 12.72 1.20
N LEU A 249 -2.06 13.37 0.54
CA LEU A 249 -0.64 13.00 0.52
C LEU A 249 0.11 13.52 1.75
N MET A 250 0.74 12.59 2.45
CA MET A 250 1.66 12.78 3.58
C MET A 250 2.77 11.71 3.50
N HIS A 251 3.78 11.81 4.36
CA HIS A 251 4.89 10.86 4.41
C HIS A 251 5.13 10.36 5.84
N CYS A 252 5.52 9.09 5.98
CA CYS A 252 5.74 8.44 7.28
C CYS A 252 7.18 7.96 7.52
N CYS A 253 8.12 8.40 6.68
CA CYS A 253 9.54 8.10 6.79
C CYS A 253 10.30 9.07 7.72
N GLY A 254 11.59 8.79 7.96
CA GLY A 254 12.47 9.63 8.77
C GLY A 254 12.54 11.08 8.25
N GLY A 255 12.54 12.06 9.16
CA GLY A 255 12.53 13.49 8.82
C GLY A 255 11.12 14.08 8.60
N LYS A 256 10.06 13.29 8.82
CA LYS A 256 8.65 13.68 8.73
C LYS A 256 7.97 13.84 10.10
N GLU A 257 8.72 14.19 11.14
CA GLU A 257 8.19 14.37 12.50
C GLU A 257 7.07 15.44 12.57
N GLU A 258 7.12 16.46 11.71
CA GLU A 258 6.07 17.48 11.65
C GLU A 258 4.75 16.93 11.11
N THR A 259 4.79 15.89 10.26
CA THR A 259 3.60 15.17 9.78
C THR A 259 2.92 14.44 10.93
N VAL A 260 3.69 13.77 11.80
CA VAL A 260 3.17 13.13 13.02
C VAL A 260 2.45 14.16 13.91
N LYS A 261 3.06 15.33 14.09
CA LYS A 261 2.47 16.43 14.89
C LYS A 261 1.24 17.06 14.22
N ALA A 262 1.17 17.06 12.88
CA ALA A 262 0.06 17.64 12.12
C ALA A 262 -1.17 16.73 12.10
N LEU A 263 -0.97 15.42 12.16
CA LEU A 263 -1.97 14.42 11.82
C LEU A 263 -3.28 14.57 12.60
N GLN A 264 -3.24 14.77 13.93
CA GLN A 264 -4.47 14.97 14.70
C GLN A 264 -5.25 16.20 14.23
N GLY A 265 -4.57 17.32 13.99
CA GLY A 265 -5.22 18.54 13.49
C GLY A 265 -5.78 18.38 12.07
N ILE A 266 -5.11 17.60 11.22
CA ILE A 266 -5.63 17.23 9.90
C ILE A 266 -6.92 16.41 10.03
N ILE A 267 -6.93 15.40 10.90
CA ILE A 267 -8.12 14.59 11.19
C ILE A 267 -9.27 15.47 11.68
N ASP A 268 -9.01 16.38 12.62
CA ASP A 268 -10.03 17.27 13.19
C ASP A 268 -10.65 18.19 12.13
N VAL A 269 -9.82 18.76 11.25
CA VAL A 269 -10.26 19.59 10.13
C VAL A 269 -11.17 18.82 9.17
N LEU A 270 -10.79 17.59 8.83
CA LEU A 270 -11.57 16.75 7.92
C LEU A 270 -12.89 16.30 8.55
N LYS A 271 -12.88 15.89 9.83
CA LYS A 271 -14.10 15.59 10.61
C LYS A 271 -15.05 16.79 10.65
N ALA A 272 -14.52 17.99 10.93
CA ALA A 272 -15.33 19.22 10.97
C ALA A 272 -15.97 19.58 9.62
N LYS A 273 -15.41 19.11 8.50
CA LYS A 273 -15.94 19.29 7.14
C LYS A 273 -16.88 18.17 6.69
N GLY A 274 -17.19 17.23 7.59
CA GLY A 274 -18.12 16.12 7.34
C GLY A 274 -17.53 14.97 6.55
N TYR A 275 -16.20 14.85 6.47
CA TYR A 275 -15.57 13.67 5.90
C TYR A 275 -15.66 12.50 6.88
N ARG A 276 -16.06 11.33 6.37
CA ARG A 276 -15.67 10.06 7.00
C ARG A 276 -14.29 9.64 6.48
N PHE A 277 -13.70 8.62 7.09
CA PHE A 277 -12.39 8.11 6.69
C PHE A 277 -12.51 6.74 6.06
N GLY A 278 -11.71 6.50 5.04
CA GLY A 278 -11.58 5.22 4.36
C GLY A 278 -10.13 4.94 3.98
N VAL A 279 -9.88 3.74 3.49
CA VAL A 279 -8.61 3.30 2.93
C VAL A 279 -8.70 3.22 1.40
N VAL A 280 -7.58 3.44 0.72
CA VAL A 280 -7.55 3.36 -0.74
C VAL A 280 -7.71 1.92 -1.17
N THR A 281 -8.49 1.71 -2.22
CA THR A 281 -8.75 0.41 -2.85
C THR A 281 -8.84 0.59 -4.36
N PRO A 282 -8.91 -0.50 -5.15
CA PRO A 282 -9.16 -0.41 -6.59
C PRO A 282 -10.43 0.35 -7.00
N ILE A 283 -11.44 0.48 -6.12
CA ILE A 283 -12.66 1.25 -6.39
C ILE A 283 -12.54 2.72 -5.97
N THR A 284 -11.45 3.13 -5.34
CA THR A 284 -11.24 4.53 -4.99
C THR A 284 -11.13 5.36 -6.29
N PRO A 285 -11.95 6.42 -6.46
CA PRO A 285 -11.90 7.27 -7.65
C PRO A 285 -10.51 7.84 -7.89
N GLN A 286 -10.22 8.16 -9.15
CA GLN A 286 -9.00 8.88 -9.49
C GLN A 286 -9.10 10.36 -9.07
N PRO A 287 -8.02 10.97 -8.55
CA PRO A 287 -8.05 12.32 -8.00
C PRO A 287 -8.23 13.46 -9.02
N TRP A 288 -8.13 13.18 -10.33
CA TRP A 288 -8.33 14.11 -11.46
C TRP A 288 -9.62 13.82 -12.21
#